data_AF-A0A2D7CSA8-F1
#
_entry.id   AF-A0A2D7CSA8-F1
#
_cell.length_a   1.000
_cell.length_b   1.000
_cell.length_c   1.000
_cell.angle_alpha   90.00
_cell.angle_beta   90.00
_cell.angle_gamma   90.00
#
_symmetry.space_group_name_H-M   'P 1'
#
loop_
_entity.id
_entity.type
_entity.pdbx_description
1 polymer ?
#
loop_
_entity_poly.entity_id
_entity_poly.type
_entity_poly.pdbx_seq_one_letter_code
_entity_poly.pdbx_strand_id
1 'polypeptide(L)'
;MIFNKTSLIAGLVGAAFAVSSAAQAGGVPKKTAWTAYGTTSSGYAQAVAIGNMLKKHYGTNLRVIPGKNDISRMAPLRDKKAGYCACGIA
;
A
#
# COMPACT_ATOMS: atom_id res chain seq x y z
N MET A 1 43.28 -31.14 -11.49
CA MET A 1 42.23 -30.79 -10.51
C MET A 1 40.88 -31.16 -11.14
N ILE A 2 40.34 -32.34 -10.82
CA ILE A 2 39.11 -32.86 -11.45
C ILE A 2 37.94 -32.44 -10.55
N PHE A 3 37.15 -31.46 -10.99
CA PHE A 3 35.94 -31.05 -10.27
C PHE A 3 34.83 -32.09 -10.48
N ASN A 4 34.31 -32.64 -9.39
CA ASN A 4 33.26 -33.66 -9.40
C ASN A 4 31.92 -33.04 -9.84
N LYS A 5 31.18 -33.68 -10.76
CA LYS A 5 29.91 -33.16 -11.31
C LYS A 5 28.87 -32.87 -10.23
N THR A 6 28.90 -33.61 -9.13
CA THR A 6 28.06 -33.38 -7.93
C THR A 6 28.34 -32.06 -7.23
N SER A 7 29.59 -31.59 -7.19
CA SER A 7 29.94 -30.29 -6.60
C SER A 7 29.49 -29.11 -7.47
N LEU A 8 29.45 -29.30 -8.80
CA LEU A 8 28.93 -28.31 -9.74
C LEU A 8 27.41 -28.13 -9.63
N ILE A 9 26.66 -29.23 -9.46
CA ILE A 9 25.19 -29.18 -9.29
C ILE A 9 24.83 -28.58 -7.93
N ALA A 10 25.55 -28.93 -6.86
CA ALA A 10 25.36 -28.34 -5.54
C ALA A 10 25.63 -26.82 -5.53
N GLY A 11 26.65 -26.37 -6.27
CA GLY A 11 26.94 -24.93 -6.44
C GLY A 11 25.85 -24.17 -7.21
N LEU A 12 25.28 -24.78 -8.25
CA LEU A 12 24.19 -24.19 -9.04
C LEU A 12 22.87 -24.08 -8.27
N VAL A 13 22.54 -25.07 -7.44
CA VAL A 13 21.35 -25.02 -6.57
C VAL A 13 21.55 -23.98 -5.45
N GLY A 14 22.73 -23.91 -4.84
CA GLY A 14 23.04 -22.90 -3.83
C GLY A 14 22.98 -21.46 -4.36
N ALA A 15 23.42 -21.25 -5.60
CA ALA A 15 23.36 -19.93 -6.25
C ALA A 15 21.93 -19.48 -6.58
N ALA A 16 21.01 -20.41 -6.86
CA ALA A 16 19.60 -20.09 -7.13
C ALA A 16 18.87 -19.56 -5.89
N PHE A 17 19.21 -20.03 -4.68
CA PHE A 17 18.66 -19.50 -3.44
C PHE A 17 19.25 -18.14 -3.05
N ALA A 18 20.49 -17.85 -3.45
CA ALA A 18 21.17 -16.59 -3.17
C ALA A 18 20.59 -15.39 -3.96
N VAL A 19 19.86 -15.63 -5.05
CA VAL A 19 19.16 -14.61 -5.85
C VAL A 19 17.71 -14.43 -5.40
N SER A 20 17.36 -14.84 -4.17
CA SER A 20 16.10 -14.45 -3.55
C SER A 20 16.10 -12.94 -3.34
N SER A 21 15.59 -12.18 -4.31
CA SER A 21 15.40 -10.74 -4.20
C SER A 21 14.55 -10.44 -2.96
N ALA A 22 15.18 -9.92 -1.91
CA ALA A 22 14.43 -9.38 -0.77
C ALA A 22 13.52 -8.28 -1.33
N ALA A 23 12.21 -8.46 -1.24
CA ALA A 23 11.27 -7.45 -1.69
C ALA A 23 11.53 -6.16 -0.91
N GLN A 24 12.15 -5.16 -1.55
CA GLN A 24 12.20 -3.82 -0.99
C GLN A 24 10.77 -3.31 -0.94
N ALA A 25 10.21 -3.22 0.27
CA ALA A 25 8.97 -2.51 0.50
C ALA A 25 9.16 -1.08 -0.02
N GLY A 26 8.55 -0.77 -1.16
CA GLY A 26 8.50 0.59 -1.68
C GLY A 26 7.91 1.47 -0.58
N GLY A 27 8.66 2.50 -0.16
CA GLY A 27 8.27 3.33 0.98
C GLY A 27 6.87 3.93 0.83
N VAL A 28 6.28 4.33 1.95
CA VAL A 28 4.94 4.93 1.97
C VAL A 28 4.93 6.25 1.18
N PRO A 29 3.93 6.51 0.31
CA PRO A 29 3.84 7.75 -0.46
C PRO A 29 3.76 8.99 0.43
N LYS A 30 4.51 10.06 0.11
CA LYS A 30 4.50 11.31 0.91
C LYS A 30 3.13 12.00 0.99
N LYS A 31 2.26 11.76 0.01
CA LYS A 31 0.90 12.31 -0.06
C LYS A 31 -0.04 11.24 -0.60
N THR A 32 -1.20 11.10 0.01
CA THR A 32 -2.27 10.20 -0.45
C THR A 32 -3.63 10.81 -0.15
N ALA A 33 -4.66 10.38 -0.88
CA ALA A 33 -6.03 10.83 -0.68
C ALA A 33 -6.98 9.64 -0.64
N TRP A 34 -7.87 9.64 0.36
CA TRP A 34 -8.83 8.58 0.64
C TRP A 34 -10.24 9.15 0.60
N THR A 35 -11.17 8.45 -0.05
CA THR A 35 -12.59 8.82 0.03
C THR A 35 -13.24 8.15 1.23
N ALA A 36 -14.19 8.84 1.87
CA ALA A 36 -14.98 8.32 2.98
C ALA A 36 -16.39 8.91 2.94
N TYR A 37 -17.30 8.37 3.75
CA TYR A 37 -18.57 9.04 4.02
C TYR A 37 -18.34 10.38 4.74
N GLY A 38 -19.41 11.15 4.97
CA GLY A 38 -19.32 12.47 5.62
C GLY A 38 -18.58 12.46 6.97
N THR A 39 -18.27 13.64 7.49
CA THR A 39 -17.41 13.82 8.68
C THR A 39 -17.92 13.14 9.96
N THR A 40 -19.22 12.85 10.02
CA THR A 40 -19.88 12.14 11.15
C THR A 40 -19.79 10.62 11.02
N SER A 41 -19.29 10.09 9.90
CA SER A 41 -19.18 8.65 9.69
C SER A 41 -17.98 8.04 10.42
N SER A 42 -18.13 6.78 10.85
CA SER A 42 -17.03 5.99 11.42
C SER A 42 -15.86 5.86 10.46
N GLY A 43 -16.13 5.63 9.16
CA GLY A 43 -15.10 5.54 8.13
C GLY A 43 -14.28 6.82 7.98
N TYR A 44 -14.89 8.00 8.14
CA TYR A 44 -14.16 9.27 8.15
C TYR A 44 -13.24 9.37 9.36
N ALA A 45 -13.74 9.08 10.56
CA ALA A 45 -12.95 9.11 11.79
C ALA A 45 -11.77 8.13 11.76
N GLN A 46 -11.98 6.92 11.24
CA GLN A 46 -10.92 5.92 11.04
C GLN A 46 -9.87 6.40 10.04
N ALA A 47 -10.28 6.97 8.90
CA ALA A 47 -9.35 7.51 7.90
C ALA A 47 -8.50 8.67 8.46
N VAL A 48 -9.06 9.53 9.31
CA VAL A 48 -8.32 10.58 10.02
C VAL A 48 -7.30 9.97 10.99
N ALA A 49 -7.69 8.97 11.78
CA ALA A 49 -6.79 8.31 12.71
C ALA A 49 -5.59 7.63 11.98
N ILE A 50 -5.87 6.95 10.86
CA ILE A 50 -4.83 6.37 10.01
C ILE A 50 -3.93 7.47 9.43
N GLY A 51 -4.51 8.58 8.95
CA GLY A 51 -3.74 9.72 8.45
C GLY A 51 -2.79 10.32 9.50
N ASN A 52 -3.24 10.43 10.74
CA ASN A 52 -2.40 10.89 11.85
C ASN A 52 -1.23 9.94 12.14
N MET A 53 -1.49 8.63 12.14
CA MET A 53 -0.46 7.61 12.30
C MET A 53 0.56 7.68 11.15
N LEU A 54 0.08 7.76 9.90
CA LEU A 54 0.93 7.85 8.70
C LEU A 54 1.80 9.11 8.70
N LYS A 55 1.24 10.24 9.15
CA LYS A 55 2.00 11.49 9.30
C LYS A 55 3.09 11.34 10.36
N LYS A 56 2.77 10.76 11.52
CA LYS A 56 3.70 10.60 12.65
C LYS A 56 4.86 9.67 12.34
N HIS A 57 4.60 8.53 11.70
CA HIS A 57 5.61 7.48 11.51
C HIS A 57 6.29 7.53 10.14
N TYR A 58 5.63 8.07 9.11
CA TYR A 58 6.14 8.04 7.73
C TYR A 58 6.21 9.43 7.07
N GLY A 59 5.82 10.50 7.77
CA GLY A 59 5.75 11.85 7.20
C GLY A 59 4.76 11.96 6.04
N THR A 60 3.80 11.03 5.97
CA THR A 60 2.82 10.94 4.89
C THR A 60 1.59 11.78 5.21
N ASN A 61 1.21 12.66 4.29
CA ASN A 61 -0.02 13.44 4.42
C ASN A 61 -1.19 12.73 3.72
N LEU A 62 -2.16 12.27 4.51
CA LEU A 62 -3.40 11.68 4.01
C LEU A 62 -4.53 12.71 4.05
N ARG A 63 -5.17 12.95 2.91
CA ARG A 63 -6.37 13.81 2.80
C ARG A 63 -7.62 12.95 2.69
N VAL A 64 -8.59 13.18 3.58
CA VAL A 64 -9.92 12.54 3.49
C VAL A 64 -10.83 13.39 2.62
N ILE A 65 -11.49 12.77 1.63
CA ILE A 65 -12.46 13.39 0.73
C ILE A 65 -13.85 12.84 1.09
N PRO A 66 -14.71 13.63 1.76
CA PRO A 66 -16.04 13.17 2.13
C PRO A 66 -16.97 13.13 0.90
N GLY A 67 -17.70 12.04 0.74
CA GLY A 67 -18.81 11.88 -0.20
C GLY A 67 -20.14 11.68 0.52
N LYS A 68 -21.24 12.02 -0.16
CA LYS A 68 -22.60 11.95 0.42
C LYS A 68 -23.28 10.60 0.19
N ASN A 69 -22.80 9.80 -0.77
CA ASN A 69 -23.35 8.49 -1.15
C ASN A 69 -22.26 7.65 -1.87
N ASP A 70 -22.55 6.40 -2.18
CA ASP A 70 -21.60 5.47 -2.79
C ASP A 70 -21.04 5.97 -4.14
N ILE A 71 -21.91 6.53 -4.98
CA ILE A 71 -21.51 7.06 -6.29
C ILE A 71 -20.49 8.22 -6.13
N SER A 72 -20.80 9.19 -5.27
CA SER A 72 -19.94 10.36 -5.06
C SER A 72 -18.62 10.02 -4.37
N ARG A 73 -18.55 8.95 -3.57
CA ARG A 73 -17.28 8.45 -3.01
C ARG A 73 -16.40 7.72 -4.03
N MET A 74 -16.99 7.17 -5.09
CA MET A 74 -16.26 6.46 -6.14
C MET A 74 -15.75 7.40 -7.24
N ALA A 75 -16.40 8.56 -7.45
CA ALA A 75 -15.98 9.52 -8.46
C ALA A 75 -14.51 9.97 -8.33
N PRO A 76 -13.96 10.30 -7.14
CA PRO A 76 -12.55 10.64 -7.01
C PRO A 76 -11.59 9.48 -7.32
N LEU A 77 -12.02 8.23 -7.16
CA LEU A 77 -11.23 7.06 -7.53
C LEU A 77 -11.20 6.87 -9.05
N ARG A 78 -12.37 6.96 -9.70
CA ARG A 78 -12.47 6.96 -11.17
C ARG A 78 -11.62 8.05 -11.80
N ASP A 79 -11.66 9.25 -11.23
CA ASP A 79 -10.94 10.42 -11.74
C ASP A 79 -9.46 10.44 -11.28
N LYS A 80 -8.96 9.38 -10.62
CA LYS A 80 -7.58 9.25 -10.11
C LYS A 80 -7.16 10.36 -9.14
N LYS A 81 -8.11 11.01 -8.48
CA LYS A 81 -7.91 12.03 -7.44
C LYS A 81 -7.75 11.45 -6.03
N ALA A 82 -8.15 10.19 -5.84
CA ALA A 82 -7.96 9.41 -4.62
C ALA A 82 -7.41 8.03 -4.98
N GLY A 83 -6.58 7.46 -4.11
CA GLY A 83 -5.99 6.12 -4.31
C GLY A 83 -6.75 5.02 -3.61
N TYR A 84 -7.57 5.36 -2.61
CA TYR A 84 -8.25 4.39 -1.76
C TYR A 84 -9.63 4.92 -1.35
N CYS A 85 -10.50 4.00 -0.92
CA CYS A 85 -11.75 4.35 -0.28
C CYS A 85 -11.88 3.63 1.07
N ALA A 86 -12.26 4.36 2.11
CA ALA A 86 -12.91 3.81 3.31
C ALA A 86 -14.40 3.52 3.01
N CYS A 87 -14.63 2.87 1.88
CA CYS A 87 -15.92 2.30 1.50
C CYS A 87 -16.03 0.99 2.29
N GLY A 88 -17.21 0.68 2.81
CA GLY A 88 -17.49 -0.69 3.26
C GLY A 88 -17.54 -1.63 2.05
N ILE A 89 -18.43 -2.63 2.08
CA ILE A 89 -18.76 -3.34 0.85
C ILE A 89 -19.40 -2.33 -0.12
N ALA A 90 -18.84 -2.22 -1.32
CA ALA A 90 -19.34 -1.41 -2.42
C ALA A 90 -19.81 -2.33 -3.53
#